data_AF-A0A832AUE2-F1
#
_entry.id   AF-A0A832AUE2-F1
#
_cell.length_a   1.000
_cell.length_b   1.000
_cell.length_c   1.000
_cell.angle_alpha   90.00
_cell.angle_beta   90.00
_cell.angle_gamma   90.00
#
_symmetry.space_group_name_H-M   'P 1'
#
loop_
_entity.id
_entity.type
_entity.pdbx_description
1 polymer ?
#
loop_
_entity_poly.entity_id
_entity_poly.type
_entity_poly.pdbx_seq_one_letter_code
_entity_poly.pdbx_strand_id
1 'polypeptide(L)' 'MIVLIDNFDSFTYNLYDYLKHFDDVSVILNNSSINQIKNVNNLKGIV' A
#
# COMPACT_ATOMS: atom_id res chain seq x y z
N MET A 1 2.96 -1.24 9.21
CA MET A 1 2.01 -1.20 8.10
C MET A 1 2.46 -0.18 7.08
N ILE A 2 2.66 -0.61 5.85
CA ILE A 2 2.93 0.21 4.67
C ILE A 2 1.68 0.17 3.79
N VAL A 3 1.26 1.31 3.28
CA VAL A 3 0.22 1.37 2.24
C VAL A 3 0.90 1.51 0.89
N LEU A 4 0.61 0.59 -0.03
CA LEU A 4 1.06 0.65 -1.41
C LEU A 4 -0.10 1.12 -2.29
N ILE A 5 0.05 2.27 -2.94
CA ILE A 5 -0.95 2.80 -3.87
C ILE A 5 -0.74 2.17 -5.24
N ASP A 6 -1.65 1.29 -5.63
CA ASP A 6 -1.68 0.72 -6.96
C ASP A 6 -2.22 1.75 -7.95
N ASN A 7 -1.33 2.25 -8.80
CA ASN A 7 -1.64 3.14 -9.90
C ASN A 7 -1.90 2.39 -11.22
N PHE A 8 -2.22 1.10 -11.16
CA PHE A 8 -2.32 0.18 -12.29
C PHE A 8 -1.00 -0.01 -13.02
N ASP A 9 0.11 0.06 -12.27
CA ASP A 9 1.45 -0.17 -12.80
C ASP A 9 1.76 -1.68 -12.80
N SER A 10 2.45 -2.15 -13.83
CA SER A 10 2.88 -3.55 -13.94
C SER A 10 3.79 -4.01 -12.79
N PHE A 11 4.45 -3.08 -12.09
CA PHE A 11 5.39 -3.37 -11.01
C PHE A 11 4.76 -3.36 -9.61
N THR A 12 3.46 -3.06 -9.47
CA THR A 12 2.79 -3.04 -8.15
C THR A 12 3.02 -4.35 -7.37
N TYR A 13 2.93 -5.51 -8.04
CA TYR A 13 3.15 -6.80 -7.39
C TYR A 13 4.61 -7.06 -7.01
N ASN A 14 5.57 -6.53 -7.78
CA ASN A 14 6.98 -6.58 -7.41
C ASN A 14 7.24 -5.76 -6.15
N LEU A 15 6.71 -4.54 -6.08
CA LEU A 15 6.82 -3.70 -4.89
C LEU A 15 6.17 -4.35 -3.68
N TYR A 16 4.97 -4.93 -3.83
CA TYR A 16 4.33 -5.69 -2.76
C TYR A 16 5.22 -6.85 -2.27
N ASP A 17 5.82 -7.63 -3.18
CA ASP A 17 6.70 -8.75 -2.84
C ASP A 17 7.96 -8.31 -2.08
N TYR A 18 8.56 -7.17 -2.44
CA TYR A 18 9.68 -6.60 -1.68
C TYR A 18 9.24 -6.08 -0.31
N LEU A 19 8.18 -5.28 -0.26
CA LEU A 19 7.75 -4.57 0.96
C LEU A 19 7.24 -5.54 2.04
N LYS A 20 6.56 -6.63 1.66
CA LYS A 20 6.02 -7.63 2.61
C LYS A 20 7.10 -8.36 3.42
N HIS A 21 8.36 -8.33 2.97
CA HIS A 21 9.48 -8.89 3.74
C HIS A 21 9.92 -8.00 4.91
N PHE A 22 9.49 -6.72 4.95
CA PHE A 22 9.91 -5.75 5.97
C PHE A 22 8.77 -5.31 6.90
N ASP A 23 7.53 -5.29 6.42
CA ASP A 23 6.36 -4.86 7.21
C ASP A 23 5.07 -5.40 6.60
N ASP A 24 3.95 -5.30 7.33
CA ASP A 24 2.63 -5.56 6.76
C ASP A 24 2.35 -4.55 5.64
N VAL A 25 1.79 -5.01 4.51
CA VAL A 25 1.50 -4.17 3.35
C VAL A 25 0.02 -4.24 2.99
N SER A 26 -0.62 -3.08 2.84
CA SER A 26 -1.98 -2.93 2.33
C SER A 26 -1.92 -2.28 0.95
N VAL A 27 -2.42 -2.99 -0.07
CA VAL A 27 -2.51 -2.46 -1.44
C VAL A 27 -3.85 -1.77 -1.62
N ILE A 28 -3.84 -0.51 -2.04
CA ILE A 28 -5.02 0.33 -2.25
C ILE A 28 -4.98 0.91 -3.65
N LEU A 29 -6.07 0.81 -4.41
CA LEU A 29 -6.15 1.42 -5.74
C LEU A 29 -6.19 2.95 -5.63
N ASN A 30 -5.53 3.64 -6.56
CA ASN A 30 -5.49 5.11 -6.60
C ASN A 30 -6.87 5.79 -6.78
N ASN A 31 -7.88 5.03 -7.22
CA ASN A 31 -9.26 5.49 -7.39
C ASN A 31 -10.17 5.12 -6.21
N SER A 32 -9.61 4.58 -5.13
CA SER A 32 -10.35 4.26 -3.91
C SER A 32 -10.56 5.49 -3.03
N SER A 33 -11.55 5.42 -2.13
CA SER A 33 -11.80 6.51 -1.17
C SER A 33 -10.62 6.69 -0.22
N ILE A 34 -10.25 7.95 0.04
CA ILE A 34 -9.23 8.33 1.04
C ILE A 34 -9.49 7.75 2.44
N ASN A 35 -10.74 7.40 2.75
CA ASN A 35 -11.12 6.80 4.03
C ASN A 35 -10.47 5.43 4.27
N GLN A 36 -10.02 4.74 3.21
CA GLN A 36 -9.27 3.49 3.36
C GLN A 36 -7.91 3.69 4.04
N ILE A 37 -7.31 4.88 3.91
CA ILE A 37 -6.01 5.21 4.50
C ILE A 37 -6.18 5.83 5.90
N LYS A 38 -7.22 6.65 6.11
CA LYS A 38 -7.43 7.38 7.36
C LYS A 38 -7.55 6.50 8.61
N ASN A 39 -8.00 5.26 8.44
CA ASN A 39 -8.22 4.31 9.53
C ASN A 39 -7.08 3.29 9.70
N VAL A 40 -5.96 3.49 8.99
CA VAL A 40 -4.80 2.61 9.11
C VAL A 40 -4.02 2.95 10.38
N ASN A 41 -4.14 2.08 11.38
CA ASN A 41 -3.35 2.19 12.61
C ASN A 41 -1.87 1.81 12.34
N ASN A 42 -0.94 2.51 12.99
CA ASN A 42 0.50 2.26 12.89
C ASN A 42 1.05 2.34 11.45
N LEU A 43 0.51 3.27 10.65
CA LEU A 43 1.01 3.59 9.31
C LEU A 43 2.46 4.09 9.41
N LYS A 44 3.40 3.37 8.77
CA LYS A 44 4.82 3.71 8.76
C LYS A 44 5.25 4.42 7.47
N GLY A 45 4.51 4.24 6.37
CA GLY A 45 4.81 4.84 5.09
C GLY A 45 3.73 4.58 4.04
N ILE A 46 3.73 5.42 3.00
CA ILE A 46 2.92 5.28 1.80
C ILE A 46 3.88 5.24 0.61
N VAL A 47 3.69 4.27 -0.28
CA VAL A 47 4.46 4.07 -1.51
C VAL A 47 3.54 4.20 -2.70
#